data_AF-A0A917ZSL2-F1
#
_entry.id   AF-A0A917ZSL2-F1
#
_cell.length_a   1.000
_cell.length_b   1.000
_cell.length_c   1.000
_cell.angle_alpha   90.00
_cell.angle_beta   90.00
_cell.angle_gamma   90.00
#
_symmetry.space_group_name_H-M   'P 1'
#
loop_
_entity.id
_entity.type
_entity.pdbx_description
1 polymer ?
#
loop_
_entity_poly.entity_id
_entity_poly.type
_entity_poly.pdbx_seq_one_letter_code
_entity_poly.pdbx_strand_id
1 'polypeptide(L)'
;MLFKSAALFNWAVGLILVFAYNPLFKLLDMPPVESPLFLHLFALLVLMFGLGYYWISLDPAGERSLILLGCIAKGLVFLTFVAYFYFGQLSWRFLALVTGDLA
;
A
#
# COMPACT_ATOMS: atom_id res chain seq x y z
N MET A 1 6.33 -5.25 -17.36
CA MET A 1 5.80 -3.87 -17.26
C MET A 1 4.95 -3.71 -16.00
N LEU A 2 4.01 -4.62 -15.73
CA LEU A 2 3.15 -4.63 -14.53
C LEU A 2 3.90 -4.48 -13.18
N PHE A 3 4.95 -5.27 -12.95
CA PHE A 3 5.69 -5.18 -11.68
C PHE A 3 6.54 -3.91 -11.55
N LYS A 4 6.96 -3.29 -12.67
CA LYS A 4 7.65 -1.98 -12.63
C LYS A 4 6.69 -0.86 -12.24
N SER A 5 5.47 -0.86 -12.79
CA SER A 5 4.45 0.11 -12.39
C SER A 5 4.02 -0.09 -10.92
N ALA A 6 3.88 -1.35 -10.47
CA ALA A 6 3.60 -1.65 -9.07
C ALA A 6 4.72 -1.15 -8.13
N ALA A 7 5.99 -1.31 -8.52
CA ALA A 7 7.13 -0.78 -7.78
C ALA A 7 7.07 0.75 -7.66
N LEU A 8 6.88 1.46 -8.78
CA LEU A 8 6.79 2.92 -8.80
C LEU A 8 5.60 3.44 -7.98
N PHE A 9 4.45 2.77 -8.07
CA PHE A 9 3.27 3.12 -7.28
C PHE A 9 3.53 2.97 -5.78
N ASN A 10 4.07 1.83 -5.35
CA ASN A 10 4.40 1.59 -3.94
C ASN A 10 5.42 2.60 -3.42
N TRP A 11 6.45 2.94 -4.22
CA TRP A 11 7.39 3.99 -3.83
C TRP A 11 6.75 5.36 -3.73
N ALA A 12 5.90 5.75 -4.68
CA ALA A 12 5.19 7.02 -4.62
C ALA A 12 4.29 7.10 -3.36
N VAL A 13 3.48 6.08 -3.11
CA VAL A 13 2.60 6.02 -1.92
C VAL A 13 3.41 6.01 -0.64
N GLY A 14 4.44 5.17 -0.53
CA GLY A 14 5.30 5.08 0.66
C GLY A 14 6.00 6.40 0.95
N LEU A 15 6.54 7.09 -0.06
CA LEU A 15 7.17 8.40 0.11
C LEU A 15 6.17 9.47 0.56
N ILE A 16 4.95 9.48 -0.01
CA ILE A 16 3.88 10.36 0.45
C ILE A 16 3.53 10.07 1.91
N LEU A 17 3.43 8.81 2.32
CA LEU A 17 3.12 8.45 3.70
C LEU A 17 4.25 8.80 4.69
N VAL A 18 5.51 8.79 4.25
CA VAL A 18 6.64 9.22 5.10
C VAL A 18 6.68 10.74 5.26
N PHE A 19 6.51 11.49 4.17
CA PHE A 19 6.78 12.95 4.17
C PHE A 19 5.54 13.84 4.14
N ALA A 20 4.40 13.32 3.68
CA ALA A 20 3.22 14.12 3.32
C ALA A 20 1.89 13.43 3.72
N TYR A 21 1.88 12.64 4.81
CA TYR A 21 0.66 11.93 5.22
C TYR A 21 -0.44 12.86 5.71
N ASN A 22 -0.12 13.98 6.37
CA ASN A 22 -1.13 14.94 6.87
C ASN A 22 -2.05 15.50 5.76
N PRO A 23 -1.53 16.07 4.65
CA PRO A 23 -2.39 16.53 3.57
C PRO A 23 -3.14 15.38 2.88
N LEU A 24 -2.52 14.20 2.77
CA LEU A 24 -3.19 13.01 2.22
C LEU A 24 -4.38 12.59 3.10
N PHE A 25 -4.20 12.52 4.42
CA PHE A 25 -5.24 12.11 5.35
C PHE A 25 -6.40 13.10 5.36
N LYS A 26 -6.09 14.39 5.28
CA LYS A 26 -7.11 15.44 5.12
C LYS A 26 -7.91 15.28 3.82
N LEU A 27 -7.25 14.96 2.70
CA LEU A 27 -7.92 14.72 1.42
C LEU A 27 -8.87 13.50 1.47
N LEU A 28 -8.45 12.47 2.22
CA LEU A 28 -9.17 11.21 2.33
C LEU A 28 -10.17 11.16 3.51
N ASP A 29 -10.44 12.30 4.15
CA ASP A 29 -11.31 12.44 5.34
C ASP A 29 -10.91 11.51 6.50
N MET A 30 -9.61 11.29 6.73
CA MET A 30 -9.10 10.51 7.85
C MET A 30 -8.83 11.39 9.08
N PRO A 31 -9.01 10.86 10.30
CA PRO A 31 -8.60 11.55 11.51
C PRO A 31 -7.06 11.73 11.53
N PRO A 32 -6.57 12.77 12.23
CA PRO A 32 -5.14 12.96 12.41
C PRO A 32 -4.52 11.76 13.14
N VAL A 33 -3.29 11.43 12.76
CA VAL A 33 -2.55 10.32 13.36
C VAL A 33 -1.97 10.76 14.70
N GLU A 34 -2.44 10.14 15.79
CA GLU A 34 -1.97 10.45 17.16
C GLU A 34 -0.50 10.06 17.37
N SER A 35 -0.08 8.92 16.82
CA SER A 35 1.30 8.44 16.86
C SER A 35 1.76 8.01 15.47
N PRO A 36 2.66 8.78 14.81
CA PRO A 36 3.07 8.50 13.44
C PRO A 36 4.00 7.28 13.33
N LEU A 37 4.43 6.68 14.45
CA LEU A 37 5.36 5.54 14.44
C LEU A 37 4.81 4.38 13.61
N PHE A 38 3.58 3.94 13.88
CA PHE A 38 2.98 2.82 13.14
C PHE A 38 2.72 3.16 11.68
N LEU A 39 2.38 4.42 11.39
CA LEU A 39 2.23 4.89 10.02
C LEU A 39 3.57 4.84 9.27
N HIS A 40 4.66 5.30 9.87
CA HIS A 40 5.98 5.26 9.26
C HIS A 40 6.48 3.83 9.08
N LEU A 41 6.26 2.94 10.07
CA LEU A 41 6.58 1.51 9.92
C LEU A 41 5.81 0.89 8.76
N PHE A 42 4.52 1.20 8.61
CA PHE A 42 3.71 0.78 7.48
C PHE A 42 4.25 1.36 6.16
N ALA A 43 4.55 2.66 6.12
CA ALA A 43 5.09 3.32 4.93
C ALA A 43 6.42 2.71 4.47
N LEU A 44 7.32 2.40 5.41
CA LEU A 44 8.58 1.71 5.12
C LEU A 44 8.34 0.30 4.57
N LEU A 45 7.34 -0.42 5.09
CA LEU A 45 6.96 -1.72 4.55
C LEU A 45 6.43 -1.59 3.11
N VAL A 46 5.61 -0.58 2.82
CA VAL A 46 5.14 -0.29 1.46
C VAL A 46 6.33 0.02 0.53
N LEU A 47 7.33 0.77 0.97
CA LEU A 47 8.56 0.99 0.19
C LEU A 47 9.32 -0.33 -0.09
N MET A 48 9.37 -1.23 0.89
CA MET A 48 9.98 -2.55 0.73
C MET A 48 9.20 -3.44 -0.26
N PHE A 49 7.86 -3.37 -0.28
CA PHE A 49 7.07 -4.00 -1.33
C PHE A 49 7.40 -3.45 -2.71
N GLY A 50 7.62 -2.13 -2.81
CA GLY A 50 8.12 -1.50 -4.04
C GLY A 50 9.45 -2.11 -4.53
N LEU A 51 10.40 -2.32 -3.62
CA LEU A 51 11.67 -2.99 -3.93
C LEU A 51 11.46 -4.45 -4.36
N GLY A 52 10.57 -5.19 -3.68
CA GLY A 52 10.23 -6.55 -4.05
C GLY A 52 9.63 -6.64 -5.46
N TYR A 53 8.72 -5.74 -5.81
CA TYR A 53 8.18 -5.67 -7.17
C TYR A 53 9.23 -5.27 -8.20
N TYR A 54 10.19 -4.41 -7.83
CA TYR A 54 11.31 -4.09 -8.70
C TYR A 54 12.16 -5.34 -9.00
N TRP A 55 12.51 -6.15 -8.00
CA TRP A 55 13.23 -7.42 -8.19
C TRP A 55 12.45 -8.41 -9.06
N ILE A 56 11.16 -8.61 -8.79
CA ILE A 56 10.27 -9.42 -9.64
C ILE A 56 10.31 -8.90 -11.09
N SER A 57 10.39 -7.58 -11.28
CA SER A 57 10.40 -7.00 -12.63
C SER A 57 11.67 -7.29 -13.43
N LEU A 58 12.77 -7.65 -12.77
CA LEU A 58 14.04 -8.02 -13.40
C LEU A 58 14.06 -9.50 -13.78
N ASP A 59 13.54 -10.39 -12.91
CA ASP A 59 13.39 -11.81 -13.19
C ASP A 59 12.09 -12.39 -12.57
N PRO A 60 10.95 -12.31 -13.29
CA PRO A 60 9.68 -12.82 -12.77
C PRO A 60 9.66 -14.34 -12.58
N ALA A 61 10.48 -15.08 -13.35
CA ALA A 61 10.48 -16.54 -13.32
C ALA A 61 11.23 -17.06 -12.09
N GLY A 62 12.30 -16.38 -11.68
CA GLY A 62 13.05 -16.67 -10.46
C GLY A 62 12.31 -16.26 -9.18
N GLU A 63 11.46 -15.24 -9.24
CA GLU A 63 10.85 -14.61 -8.06
C GLU A 63 9.42 -15.09 -7.72
N ARG A 64 9.03 -16.31 -8.13
CA ARG A 64 7.65 -16.82 -7.94
C ARG A 64 7.17 -16.79 -6.49
N SER A 65 8.05 -17.08 -5.53
CA SER A 65 7.72 -17.04 -4.10
C SER A 65 7.42 -15.61 -3.63
N LEU A 66 8.16 -14.63 -4.15
CA LEU A 66 7.94 -13.22 -3.83
C LEU A 66 6.64 -12.70 -4.46
N ILE A 67 6.30 -13.18 -5.66
CA ILE A 67 5.01 -12.91 -6.31
C ILE A 67 3.87 -13.46 -5.44
N LEU A 68 3.97 -14.72 -4.99
CA LEU A 68 2.95 -15.33 -4.13
C LEU A 68 2.80 -14.56 -2.80
N LEU A 69 3.91 -14.22 -2.15
CA LEU A 69 3.91 -13.40 -0.94
C LEU A 69 3.23 -12.04 -1.18
N GLY A 70 3.57 -11.38 -2.30
CA GLY A 70 2.96 -10.11 -2.70
C GLY A 70 1.45 -10.22 -2.92
N CYS A 71 0.97 -11.29 -3.56
CA CYS A 71 -0.46 -11.55 -3.75
C CYS A 71 -1.18 -11.76 -2.41
N ILE A 72 -0.61 -12.58 -1.52
CA ILE A 72 -1.18 -12.82 -0.18
C ILE A 72 -1.22 -11.51 0.62
N ALA A 73 -0.12 -10.77 0.64
CA ALA A 73 -0.02 -9.51 1.39
C ALA A 73 -1.04 -8.48 0.88
N LYS A 74 -1.11 -8.24 -0.43
CA LYS A 74 -2.09 -7.32 -1.03
C LYS A 74 -3.53 -7.76 -0.72
N GLY A 75 -3.82 -9.05 -0.81
CA GLY A 75 -5.13 -9.60 -0.46
C GLY A 75 -5.51 -9.32 1.00
N LEU A 76 -4.60 -9.57 1.94
CA LEU A 76 -4.82 -9.32 3.36
C LEU A 76 -4.98 -7.83 3.68
N VAL A 77 -4.19 -6.97 3.02
CA VAL A 77 -4.30 -5.51 3.16
C VAL A 77 -5.67 -5.04 2.65
N PHE A 78 -6.07 -5.45 1.45
CA PHE A 78 -7.37 -5.12 0.87
C PHE A 78 -8.53 -5.57 1.78
N LEU A 79 -8.51 -6.82 2.25
CA LEU A 79 -9.53 -7.36 3.15
C LEU A 79 -9.60 -6.58 4.47
N THR A 80 -8.46 -6.14 4.99
CA THR A 80 -8.40 -5.29 6.18
C THR A 80 -9.16 -3.98 5.93
N PHE A 81 -8.86 -3.28 4.84
CA PHE A 81 -9.56 -2.04 4.50
C PHE A 81 -11.07 -2.23 4.29
N VAL A 82 -11.48 -3.31 3.61
CA VAL A 82 -12.91 -3.65 3.46
C VAL A 82 -13.57 -3.87 4.81
N ALA A 83 -12.93 -4.57 5.74
CA ALA A 83 -13.47 -4.78 7.08
C ALA A 83 -13.65 -3.46 7.83
N TYR A 84 -12.64 -2.58 7.85
CA TYR A 84 -12.74 -1.27 8.50
C TYR A 84 -13.79 -0.36 7.86
N PHE A 85 -13.97 -0.43 6.54
CA PHE A 85 -15.06 0.24 5.83
C PHE A 85 -16.43 -0.29 6.28
N TYR A 86 -16.59 -1.61 6.38
CA TYR A 86 -17.85 -2.24 6.82
C TYR A 86 -18.23 -1.84 8.26
N PHE A 87 -17.25 -1.63 9.15
CA PHE A 87 -17.48 -1.12 10.50
C PHE A 87 -17.66 0.41 10.59
N GLY A 88 -17.68 1.12 9.46
CA GLY A 88 -17.88 2.57 9.41
C GLY A 88 -16.68 3.40 9.88
N GLN A 89 -15.50 2.79 9.96
CA GLN A 89 -14.27 3.43 10.43
C GLN A 89 -13.42 4.02 9.30
N LEU A 90 -13.82 3.81 8.04
CA LEU A 90 -13.08 4.22 6.86
C LEU A 90 -14.00 4.94 5.86
N SER A 91 -13.51 6.04 5.28
CA SER A 91 -14.18 6.72 4.17
C SER A 91 -14.12 5.89 2.87
N TRP A 92 -15.16 6.00 2.03
CA TRP A 92 -15.19 5.36 0.72
C TRP A 92 -14.05 5.83 -0.20
N ARG A 93 -13.55 7.07 0.00
CA ARG A 93 -12.40 7.61 -0.73
C ARG A 93 -11.13 6.79 -0.51
N PHE A 94 -10.96 6.30 0.71
CA PHE A 94 -9.82 5.45 1.08
C PHE A 94 -9.96 4.05 0.46
N LEU A 95 -11.19 3.51 0.45
CA LEU A 95 -11.47 2.24 -0.20
C LEU A 95 -11.17 2.29 -1.72
N ALA A 96 -11.54 3.38 -2.39
CA ALA A 96 -11.24 3.59 -3.80
C ALA A 96 -9.74 3.74 -4.12
N LEU A 97 -8.93 4.19 -3.16
CA LEU A 97 -7.48 4.22 -3.31
C LEU A 97 -6.87 2.81 -3.20
N VAL A 98 -7.41 2.00 -2.29
CA VAL A 98 -6.95 0.64 -2.00
C VAL A 98 -7.35 -0.37 -3.08
N THR A 99 -8.40 -0.14 -3.86
CA THR A 99 -8.69 -0.97 -5.05
C THR A 99 -7.57 -0.90 -6.08
N GLY A 100 -6.76 0.17 -6.08
CA GLY A 100 -5.55 0.26 -6.89
C GLY A 100 -4.54 -0.86 -6.60
N ASP A 101 -4.55 -1.43 -5.39
CA ASP A 101 -3.67 -2.56 -5.06
C ASP A 101 -4.10 -3.88 -5.71
N LEU A 102 -5.34 -3.99 -6.19
CA LEU A 102 -5.85 -5.18 -6.89
C LEU A 102 -5.53 -5.21 -8.39
N ALA A 103 -5.05 -4.09 -8.95
CA ALA A 103 -4.58 -3.99 -10.34
C ALA A 103 -3.09 -4.37 -10.47
#